data_AF-A0A3C0J9D5-F1
#
_entry.id   AF-A0A3C0J9D5-F1
#
_cell.length_a   1.000
_cell.length_b   1.000
_cell.length_c   1.000
_cell.angle_alpha   90.00
_cell.angle_beta   90.00
_cell.angle_gamma   90.00
#
_symmetry.space_group_name_H-M   'P 1'
#
loop_
_entity.id
_entity.type
_entity.pdbx_description
1 polymer ?
#
loop_
_entity_poly.entity_id
_entity_poly.type
_entity_poly.pdbx_seq_one_letter_code
_entity_poly.pdbx_strand_id
1 'polypeptide(L)'
;MKKIYSYEPCFFIFFGLFHLHRIWGLVDRDAYAMFWINAMERKGIFYFGLMGVLMVLCVLGIITFFKNLRYNYWWRWIYQCGGGYLLFDLFAIATGLEFWHDLILAMFDVTAWYWNLLWGGFIAMGGAVFVLGILLKLNNKHG
;
A
#
# COMPACT_ATOMS: atom_id res chain seq x y z
N MET A 1 -2.97 9.21 -27.14
CA MET A 1 -2.55 10.25 -26.18
C MET A 1 -2.51 9.66 -24.78
N LYS A 2 -1.51 9.97 -23.97
CA LYS A 2 -1.47 9.50 -22.57
C LYS A 2 -2.53 10.27 -21.78
N LYS A 3 -3.53 9.57 -21.24
CA LYS A 3 -4.64 10.17 -20.49
C LYS A 3 -4.45 9.89 -19.01
N ILE A 4 -4.51 10.93 -18.17
CA ILE A 4 -4.55 10.79 -16.71
C ILE A 4 -6.03 10.83 -16.30
N TYR A 5 -6.52 9.80 -15.63
CA TYR A 5 -7.86 9.76 -15.09
C TYR A 5 -7.93 10.56 -13.79
N SER A 6 -9.05 11.24 -13.56
CA SER A 6 -9.22 12.15 -12.41
C SER A 6 -9.08 11.46 -11.04
N TYR A 7 -9.25 10.14 -10.98
CA TYR A 7 -9.12 9.37 -9.75
C TYR A 7 -7.67 8.93 -9.45
N GLU A 8 -6.76 8.91 -10.44
CA GLU A 8 -5.37 8.46 -10.24
C GLU A 8 -4.60 9.32 -9.23
N PRO A 9 -4.68 10.67 -9.26
CA PRO A 9 -4.05 11.49 -8.24
C PRO A 9 -4.57 11.19 -6.84
N CYS A 10 -5.89 10.99 -6.70
CA CYS A 10 -6.50 10.62 -5.42
C CYS A 10 -6.04 9.24 -4.95
N PHE A 11 -5.89 8.27 -5.86
CA PHE A 11 -5.34 6.96 -5.54
C PHE A 11 -3.93 7.09 -4.95
N PHE A 12 -3.02 7.81 -5.62
CA PHE A 12 -1.63 7.93 -5.14
C PHE A 12 -1.53 8.70 -3.83
N ILE A 13 -2.34 9.74 -3.65
CA ILE A 13 -2.43 10.46 -2.37
C ILE A 13 -2.88 9.51 -1.26
N PHE A 14 -3.97 8.77 -1.47
CA PHE A 14 -4.48 7.85 -0.46
C PHE A 14 -3.50 6.72 -0.16
N PHE A 15 -2.92 6.11 -1.20
CA PHE A 15 -1.94 5.04 -1.05
C PHE A 15 -0.67 5.52 -0.33
N GLY A 16 -0.22 6.73 -0.63
CA GLY A 16 0.91 7.38 0.04
C GLY A 16 0.61 7.63 1.52
N LEU A 17 -0.56 8.20 1.85
CA LEU A 17 -1.01 8.38 3.24
C LEU A 17 -1.10 7.05 3.99
N PHE A 18 -1.62 6.02 3.33
CA PHE A 18 -1.66 4.66 3.88
C PHE A 18 -0.27 4.10 4.15
N HIS A 19 0.80 4.59 3.52
CA HIS A 19 2.16 4.19 3.88
C HIS A 19 2.79 5.07 4.95
N LEU A 20 2.42 6.35 5.02
CA LEU A 20 2.92 7.30 6.01
C LEU A 20 2.45 7.01 7.43
N HIS A 21 1.30 6.34 7.63
CA HIS A 21 0.87 5.96 8.99
C HIS A 21 1.91 5.08 9.72
N ARG A 22 2.80 4.40 8.96
CA ARG A 22 3.88 3.55 9.49
C ARG A 22 4.94 4.33 10.26
N ILE A 23 4.92 5.68 10.20
CA ILE A 23 5.66 6.54 11.12
C ILE A 23 5.33 6.18 12.58
N TRP A 24 4.09 5.75 12.86
CA TRP A 24 3.72 5.25 14.17
C TRP A 24 4.64 4.10 14.63
N GLY A 25 4.99 3.17 13.75
CA GLY A 25 5.92 2.08 14.06
C GLY A 25 7.35 2.54 14.36
N LEU A 26 7.75 3.76 13.98
CA LEU A 26 9.04 4.33 14.40
C LEU A 26 8.96 5.06 15.73
N VAL A 27 7.79 5.60 16.08
CA VAL A 27 7.55 6.33 17.34
C VAL A 27 7.30 5.36 18.49
N ASP A 28 6.46 4.34 18.25
CA ASP A 28 6.08 3.33 19.23
C ASP A 28 5.97 1.98 18.52
N ARG A 29 7.01 1.16 18.70
CA ARG A 29 7.12 -0.15 18.02
C ARG A 29 6.10 -1.13 18.55
N ASP A 30 5.96 -1.21 19.87
CA ASP A 30 5.13 -2.18 20.56
C ASP A 30 3.65 -1.94 20.28
N ALA A 31 3.19 -0.69 20.42
CA ALA A 31 1.79 -0.37 20.15
C ALA A 31 1.43 -0.59 18.68
N TYR A 32 2.32 -0.23 17.76
CA TYR A 32 2.11 -0.43 16.31
C TYR A 32 2.07 -1.92 15.95
N ALA A 33 3.03 -2.73 16.41
CA ALA A 33 3.05 -4.16 16.16
C ALA A 33 1.81 -4.86 16.75
N MET A 34 1.53 -4.58 18.02
CA MET A 34 0.40 -5.15 18.74
C MET A 34 -0.92 -4.81 18.03
N PHE A 35 -1.12 -3.57 17.58
CA PHE A 35 -2.33 -3.18 16.86
C PHE A 35 -2.52 -3.98 15.56
N TRP A 36 -1.49 -4.04 14.70
CA TRP A 36 -1.62 -4.67 13.39
C TRP A 36 -1.71 -6.19 13.47
N ILE A 37 -0.95 -6.83 14.37
CA ILE A 37 -1.07 -8.27 14.63
C ILE A 37 -2.47 -8.59 15.15
N ASN A 38 -2.96 -7.87 16.17
CA ASN A 38 -4.31 -8.10 16.69
C ASN A 38 -5.39 -7.84 15.63
N ALA A 39 -5.24 -6.83 14.78
CA ALA A 39 -6.19 -6.55 13.71
C ALA A 39 -6.25 -7.70 12.70
N MET A 40 -5.09 -8.28 12.34
CA MET A 40 -4.99 -9.42 11.44
C MET A 40 -5.56 -10.71 12.06
N GLU A 41 -5.21 -11.01 13.31
CA GLU A 41 -5.63 -12.25 13.99
C GLU A 41 -7.12 -12.26 14.31
N ARG A 42 -7.66 -11.14 14.80
CA ARG A 42 -9.09 -11.05 15.14
C ARG A 42 -10.00 -11.02 13.92
N LYS A 43 -9.46 -10.72 12.72
CA LYS A 43 -10.20 -10.58 11.46
C LYS A 43 -11.52 -9.81 11.65
N GLY A 44 -11.46 -8.70 12.38
CA GLY A 44 -12.66 -7.92 12.71
C GLY A 44 -13.21 -7.12 11.53
N ILE A 45 -14.33 -6.43 11.74
CA ILE A 45 -14.96 -5.56 10.73
C ILE A 45 -13.97 -4.51 10.19
N PHE A 46 -13.12 -3.95 11.08
CA PHE A 46 -12.07 -3.02 10.69
C PHE A 46 -11.11 -3.63 9.66
N TYR A 47 -10.64 -4.85 9.91
CA TYR A 47 -9.73 -5.56 9.02
C TYR A 47 -10.37 -5.82 7.65
N PHE A 48 -11.59 -6.38 7.63
CA PHE A 48 -12.31 -6.63 6.37
C PHE A 48 -12.63 -5.36 5.60
N GLY A 49 -13.02 -4.28 6.28
CA GLY A 49 -13.28 -2.98 5.66
C GLY A 49 -12.02 -2.40 5.02
N LEU A 50 -10.91 -2.40 5.76
CA LEU A 50 -9.62 -1.91 5.26
C LEU A 50 -9.15 -2.73 4.05
N MET A 51 -9.15 -4.06 4.20
CA MET A 51 -8.74 -5.00 3.15
C MET A 51 -9.62 -4.92 1.90
N GLY A 52 -10.93 -4.78 2.06
CA GLY A 52 -11.86 -4.62 0.94
C GLY A 52 -11.61 -3.34 0.15
N VAL A 53 -11.41 -2.21 0.84
CA VAL A 53 -11.09 -0.92 0.18
C VAL A 53 -9.77 -1.02 -0.58
N LEU A 54 -8.73 -1.56 0.05
CA LEU A 54 -7.42 -1.75 -0.58
C LEU A 54 -7.51 -2.66 -1.82
N MET A 55 -8.23 -3.78 -1.71
CA MET A 55 -8.46 -4.69 -2.84
C MET A 55 -9.09 -3.98 -4.04
N VAL A 56 -10.17 -3.22 -3.82
CA VAL A 56 -10.87 -2.49 -4.89
C VAL A 56 -9.94 -1.49 -5.56
N LEU A 57 -9.19 -0.72 -4.76
CA LEU A 57 -8.23 0.27 -5.27
C LEU A 57 -7.13 -0.41 -6.10
N CYS A 58 -6.58 -1.53 -5.65
CA CYS A 58 -5.54 -2.28 -6.37
C CYS A 58 -6.06 -2.86 -7.70
N VAL A 59 -7.26 -3.45 -7.70
CA VAL A 59 -7.90 -3.98 -8.93
C VAL A 59 -8.15 -2.86 -9.93
N LEU A 60 -8.67 -1.70 -9.50
CA LEU A 60 -8.87 -0.55 -10.38
C LEU A 60 -7.57 -0.03 -10.99
N GLY A 61 -6.49 0.00 -10.19
CA GLY A 61 -5.16 0.37 -10.64
C GLY A 61 -4.61 -0.58 -11.72
N ILE A 62 -4.72 -1.89 -11.48
CA ILE A 62 -4.28 -2.92 -12.43
C ILE A 62 -5.09 -2.86 -13.73
N ILE A 63 -6.42 -2.76 -13.64
CA ILE A 63 -7.28 -2.60 -14.83
C ILE A 63 -6.85 -1.40 -15.65
N THR A 64 -6.50 -0.29 -14.99
CA THR A 64 -6.09 0.95 -15.67
C THR A 64 -4.70 0.83 -16.29
N PHE A 65 -3.80 0.08 -15.67
CA PHE A 65 -2.52 -0.28 -16.27
C PHE A 65 -2.72 -1.04 -17.58
N PHE A 66 -3.54 -2.11 -17.58
CA PHE A 66 -3.80 -2.93 -18.77
C PHE A 66 -4.57 -2.17 -19.86
N LYS A 67 -5.53 -1.32 -19.49
CA LYS A 67 -6.26 -0.47 -20.46
C LYS A 67 -5.35 0.51 -21.21
N ASN A 68 -4.21 0.89 -20.63
CA ASN A 68 -3.30 1.88 -21.21
C ASN A 68 -1.94 1.29 -21.60
N LEU A 69 -1.84 -0.03 -21.83
CA LEU A 69 -0.59 -0.76 -22.01
C LEU A 69 0.35 -0.13 -23.08
N ARG A 70 -0.20 0.34 -24.20
CA ARG A 70 0.57 0.93 -25.31
C ARG A 70 1.00 2.40 -25.09
N TYR A 71 0.30 3.13 -24.22
CA TYR A 71 0.56 4.56 -23.95
C TYR A 71 0.67 4.80 -22.45
N ASN A 72 1.47 3.98 -21.78
CA ASN A 72 1.53 3.98 -20.33
C ASN A 72 2.53 5.02 -19.79
N TYR A 73 2.25 5.54 -18.60
CA TYR A 73 3.25 6.29 -17.84
C TYR A 73 4.10 5.32 -17.03
N TRP A 74 5.38 5.63 -16.86
CA TRP A 74 6.30 4.78 -16.11
C TRP A 74 5.86 4.60 -14.64
N TRP A 75 5.32 5.65 -14.03
CA TRP A 75 4.82 5.58 -12.64
C TRP A 75 3.60 4.65 -12.45
N ARG A 76 2.89 4.24 -13.51
CA ARG A 76 1.77 3.30 -13.39
C ARG A 76 2.22 1.88 -13.08
N TRP A 77 3.50 1.56 -13.21
CA TRP A 77 4.07 0.30 -12.72
C TRP A 77 3.86 0.10 -11.22
N ILE A 78 3.69 1.19 -10.45
CA ILE A 78 3.32 1.14 -9.04
C ILE A 78 2.00 0.38 -8.83
N TYR A 79 1.04 0.49 -9.75
CA TYR A 79 -0.21 -0.26 -9.69
C TYR A 79 0.02 -1.77 -9.78
N GLN A 80 0.95 -2.21 -10.61
CA GLN A 80 1.22 -3.63 -10.79
C GLN A 80 2.05 -4.19 -9.64
N CYS A 81 3.13 -3.51 -9.25
CA CYS A 81 4.00 -3.97 -8.17
C CYS A 81 3.30 -3.87 -6.81
N GLY A 82 2.78 -2.68 -6.47
CA GLY A 82 2.10 -2.45 -5.20
C GLY A 82 0.75 -3.16 -5.11
N GLY A 83 -0.04 -3.12 -6.19
CA GLY A 83 -1.33 -3.81 -6.24
C GLY A 83 -1.19 -5.32 -6.27
N GLY A 84 -0.22 -5.86 -7.02
CA GLY A 84 0.07 -7.29 -7.03
C GLY A 84 0.51 -7.80 -5.65
N TYR A 85 1.42 -7.08 -4.99
CA TYR A 85 1.84 -7.41 -3.63
C TYR A 85 0.67 -7.41 -2.66
N LEU A 86 -0.19 -6.38 -2.68
CA LEU A 86 -1.32 -6.29 -1.75
C LEU A 86 -2.38 -7.37 -2.01
N LEU A 87 -2.66 -7.70 -3.28
CA LEU A 87 -3.57 -8.79 -3.62
C LEU A 87 -3.00 -10.15 -3.22
N PHE A 88 -1.69 -10.34 -3.35
CA PHE A 88 -1.03 -11.55 -2.86
C PHE A 88 -1.06 -11.65 -1.35
N ASP A 89 -0.80 -10.55 -0.64
CA ASP A 89 -0.89 -10.45 0.82
C ASP A 89 -2.30 -10.83 1.32
N LEU A 90 -3.33 -10.25 0.69
CA LEU A 90 -4.73 -10.59 0.91
C LEU A 90 -5.01 -12.09 0.69
N PHE A 91 -4.54 -12.63 -0.42
CA PHE A 91 -4.72 -14.04 -0.76
C PHE A 91 -4.04 -14.95 0.26
N ALA A 92 -2.80 -14.64 0.64
CA ALA A 92 -2.04 -15.43 1.60
C ALA A 92 -2.69 -15.42 2.99
N ILE A 93 -3.21 -14.29 3.45
CA ILE A 93 -3.92 -14.20 4.73
C ILE A 93 -5.29 -14.91 4.66
N ALA A 94 -5.99 -14.83 3.53
CA ALA A 94 -7.27 -15.50 3.32
C ALA A 94 -7.14 -17.03 3.26
N THR A 95 -6.08 -17.52 2.62
CA THR A 95 -5.78 -18.96 2.50
C THR A 95 -5.04 -19.53 3.71
N GLY A 96 -4.58 -18.68 4.63
CA GLY A 96 -3.84 -19.11 5.82
C GLY A 96 -2.45 -19.66 5.50
N LEU A 97 -1.77 -19.08 4.50
CA LEU A 97 -0.47 -19.56 4.03
C LEU A 97 0.60 -19.35 5.12
N GLU A 98 0.99 -20.44 5.79
CA GLU A 98 1.85 -20.44 6.98
C GLU A 98 3.16 -19.66 6.78
N PHE A 99 3.88 -19.92 5.69
CA PHE A 99 5.12 -19.20 5.38
C PHE A 99 4.94 -17.68 5.31
N TRP A 100 3.81 -17.21 4.76
CA TRP A 100 3.54 -15.78 4.67
C TRP A 100 3.15 -15.19 6.02
N HIS A 101 2.40 -15.95 6.81
CA HIS A 101 2.06 -15.58 8.18
C HIS A 101 3.33 -15.41 9.04
N ASP A 102 4.24 -16.38 8.99
CA ASP A 102 5.53 -16.34 9.70
C ASP A 102 6.39 -15.16 9.24
N LEU A 103 6.40 -14.89 7.93
CA LEU A 103 7.10 -13.73 7.37
C LEU A 103 6.52 -12.42 7.92
N ILE A 104 5.19 -12.29 7.98
CA ILE A 104 4.56 -11.09 8.54
C ILE A 104 4.92 -10.95 10.02
N LEU A 105 4.86 -12.02 10.81
CA LEU A 105 5.25 -11.99 12.22
C LEU A 105 6.71 -11.57 12.39
N ALA A 106 7.62 -12.05 11.53
CA ALA A 106 9.02 -11.63 11.52
C ALA A 106 9.14 -10.13 11.17
N MET A 107 8.39 -9.63 10.19
CA MET A 107 8.38 -8.18 9.87
C MET A 107 7.93 -7.32 11.06
N PHE A 108 7.08 -7.87 11.93
CA PHE A 108 6.58 -7.22 13.14
C PHE A 108 7.38 -7.57 14.42
N ASP A 109 8.57 -8.18 14.29
CA ASP A 109 9.50 -8.34 15.41
C ASP A 109 10.12 -6.98 15.80
N VAL A 110 9.61 -6.40 16.90
CA VAL A 110 10.03 -5.09 17.43
C VAL A 110 11.51 -5.05 17.87
N THR A 111 12.09 -6.22 18.15
CA THR A 111 13.49 -6.37 18.59
C THR A 111 14.47 -6.45 17.43
N ALA A 112 13.96 -6.65 16.20
CA ALA A 112 14.78 -6.80 15.02
C ALA A 112 15.58 -5.54 14.68
N TRP A 113 16.85 -5.73 14.32
CA TRP A 113 17.75 -4.66 13.90
C TRP A 113 17.28 -3.96 12.60
N TYR A 114 16.54 -4.68 11.74
CA TYR A 114 16.03 -4.18 10.48
C TYR A 114 14.73 -3.39 10.61
N TRP A 115 14.12 -3.29 11.79
CA TRP A 115 12.83 -2.62 12.02
C TRP A 115 12.79 -1.20 11.43
N ASN A 116 13.76 -0.36 11.81
CA ASN A 116 13.82 1.04 11.35
C ASN A 116 14.05 1.14 9.84
N LEU A 117 14.85 0.23 9.27
CA LEU A 117 15.12 0.20 7.83
C LEU A 117 13.87 -0.22 7.04
N LEU A 118 13.18 -1.25 7.52
CA LEU A 118 11.97 -1.79 6.90
C LEU A 118 10.86 -0.76 6.91
N TRP A 119 10.46 -0.27 8.09
CA TRP A 119 9.37 0.70 8.20
C TRP A 119 9.76 2.06 7.62
N GLY A 120 11.01 2.50 7.80
CA GLY A 120 11.55 3.69 7.18
C GLY A 120 11.50 3.64 5.64
N GLY A 121 11.82 2.49 5.04
CA GLY A 121 11.70 2.25 3.60
C GLY A 121 10.26 2.39 3.11
N PHE A 122 9.30 1.80 3.82
CA PHE A 122 7.88 1.96 3.49
C PHE A 122 7.39 3.40 3.62
N ILE A 123 7.86 4.13 4.64
CA ILE A 123 7.53 5.55 4.84
C ILE A 123 8.10 6.39 3.69
N ALA A 124 9.36 6.18 3.32
CA ALA A 124 10.02 6.90 2.24
C ALA A 124 9.32 6.65 0.89
N MET A 125 9.00 5.39 0.59
CA MET A 125 8.21 5.02 -0.58
C MET A 125 6.81 5.67 -0.53
N GLY A 126 6.14 5.64 0.62
CA GLY A 126 4.85 6.29 0.84
C GLY A 126 4.88 7.78 0.58
N GLY A 127 5.91 8.47 1.07
CA GLY A 127 6.14 9.89 0.83
C GLY A 127 6.36 10.19 -0.66
N ALA A 128 7.18 9.40 -1.35
CA ALA A 128 7.40 9.56 -2.79
C ALA A 128 6.10 9.39 -3.60
N VAL A 129 5.30 8.38 -3.26
CA VAL A 129 4.01 8.13 -3.90
C VAL A 129 2.98 9.25 -3.60
N PHE A 130 2.97 9.74 -2.36
CA PHE A 130 2.11 10.86 -1.96
C PHE A 130 2.43 12.13 -2.75
N VAL A 131 3.71 12.49 -2.84
CA VAL A 131 4.19 13.65 -3.61
C VAL A 131 3.84 13.50 -5.08
N LEU A 132 4.03 12.32 -5.67
CA LEU A 132 3.61 12.03 -7.03
C LEU A 132 2.11 12.31 -7.22
N GLY A 133 1.26 11.86 -6.29
CA GLY A 133 -0.18 12.11 -6.34
C GLY A 133 -0.54 13.60 -6.30
N ILE A 134 0.15 14.40 -5.48
CA ILE A 134 -0.02 15.86 -5.44
C ILE A 134 0.38 16.50 -6.78
N LEU A 135 1.55 16.12 -7.32
CA LEU A 135 2.04 16.65 -8.58
C LEU A 135 1.09 16.34 -9.75
N LEU A 136 0.56 15.12 -9.79
CA LEU A 136 -0.45 14.73 -10.79
C LEU A 136 -1.74 15.55 -10.64
N LYS A 137 -2.16 15.83 -9.41
CA LYS A 137 -3.36 16.65 -9.14
C LYS A 137 -3.17 18.11 -9.58
N LEU A 138 -1.99 18.67 -9.36
CA LEU A 138 -1.65 20.03 -9.78
C LEU A 138 -1.58 20.14 -11.31
N ASN A 139 -0.93 19.18 -11.97
CA ASN A 139 -0.83 19.17 -13.44
C ASN A 139 -2.19 18.94 -14.13
N ASN A 140 -3.08 18.14 -13.55
CA ASN A 140 -4.44 17.94 -14.08
C ASN A 140 -5.36 19.16 -13.92
N LYS A 141 -5.01 20.15 -13.08
CA LYS A 141 -5.80 21.39 -12.94
C LYS A 141 -5.51 22.42 -14.03
N HIS A 142 -4.45 22.24 -14.80
CA HIS A 142 -3.98 23.19 -15.82
C HIS A 142 -4.02 22.62 -17.26
N GLY A 143 -4.62 21.45 -17.46
CA GLY A 143 -4.74 20.79 -18.76
C GLY A 143 -6.18 20.69 -19.25
#